data_AF-E0UN12-F1
#
_entry.id   AF-E0UN12-F1
#
_cell.length_a   1.000
_cell.length_b   1.000
_cell.length_c   1.000
_cell.angle_alpha   90.00
_cell.angle_beta   90.00
_cell.angle_gamma   90.00
#
_symmetry.space_group_name_H-M   'P 1'
#
loop_
_entity.id
_entity.type
_entity.pdbx_description
1 polymer ?
#
loop_
_entity_poly.entity_id
_entity_poly.type
_entity_poly.pdbx_seq_one_letter_code
_entity_poly.pdbx_strand_id
1 'polypeptide(L)'
;MIASTTTFSPKSRQKLIATLYKLVPEQLEQLILILNPPAGIIPPLPASQGTRASAVVSWAESPSGRGLLQVQEALEIILEINFEDLE
;
A
#
# COMPACT_ATOMS: atom_id res chain seq x y z
N MET A 1 -28.77 -5.40 1.95
CA MET A 1 -27.77 -4.42 1.49
C MET A 1 -26.46 -5.17 1.32
N ILE A 2 -26.09 -5.55 0.09
CA ILE A 2 -24.82 -6.23 -0.18
C ILE A 2 -23.80 -5.16 -0.56
N ALA A 3 -22.71 -5.06 0.21
CA ALA A 3 -21.61 -4.16 -0.07
C ALA A 3 -21.04 -4.48 -1.46
N SER A 4 -20.91 -3.46 -2.31
CA SER A 4 -20.28 -3.57 -3.62
C SER A 4 -18.81 -3.99 -3.43
N THR A 5 -18.50 -5.27 -3.59
CA THR A 5 -17.13 -5.75 -3.64
C THR A 5 -16.52 -5.28 -4.96
N THR A 6 -15.79 -4.17 -4.92
CA THR A 6 -14.99 -3.69 -6.06
C THR A 6 -13.89 -4.71 -6.32
N THR A 7 -14.16 -5.69 -7.18
CA THR A 7 -13.22 -6.78 -7.49
C THR A 7 -11.96 -6.21 -8.12
N PHE A 8 -10.85 -6.23 -7.39
CA PHE A 8 -9.55 -5.86 -7.91
C PHE A 8 -9.10 -6.94 -8.91
N SER A 9 -8.93 -6.58 -10.19
CA SER A 9 -8.58 -7.57 -11.21
C SER A 9 -7.20 -8.20 -10.92
N PRO A 10 -6.94 -9.46 -11.31
CA PRO A 10 -5.62 -10.07 -11.14
C PRO A 10 -4.48 -9.26 -11.78
N LYS A 11 -4.76 -8.60 -12.91
CA LYS A 11 -3.80 -7.73 -13.61
C LYS A 11 -3.50 -6.46 -12.82
N SER A 12 -4.54 -5.81 -12.28
CA SER A 12 -4.39 -4.64 -11.41
C SER A 12 -3.60 -5.01 -10.15
N ARG A 13 -3.90 -6.17 -9.55
CA ARG A 13 -3.21 -6.71 -8.38
C ARG A 13 -1.71 -6.89 -8.65
N GLN A 14 -1.36 -7.53 -9.75
CA GLN A 14 0.03 -7.73 -10.13
C GLN A 14 0.76 -6.39 -10.37
N LYS A 15 0.10 -5.43 -11.04
CA LYS A 15 0.67 -4.09 -11.26
C LYS A 15 0.95 -3.39 -9.93
N LEU A 16 -0.01 -3.41 -8.99
CA LEU A 16 0.15 -2.81 -7.67
C LEU A 16 1.33 -3.43 -6.91
N ILE A 17 1.40 -4.76 -6.82
CA ILE A 17 2.50 -5.47 -6.15
C ILE A 17 3.85 -5.12 -6.77
N ALA A 18 3.93 -5.12 -8.11
CA ALA A 18 5.15 -4.79 -8.83
C ALA A 18 5.60 -3.34 -8.57
N THR A 19 4.66 -2.40 -8.45
CA THR A 19 4.98 -1.01 -8.10
C THR A 19 5.46 -0.90 -6.65
N LEU A 20 4.79 -1.56 -5.69
CA LEU A 20 5.20 -1.56 -4.28
C LEU A 20 6.64 -2.07 -4.08
N TYR A 21 7.04 -3.09 -4.84
CA TYR A 21 8.41 -3.63 -4.80
C TYR A 21 9.47 -2.71 -5.43
N LYS A 22 9.06 -1.69 -6.19
CA LYS A 22 9.95 -0.72 -6.83
C LYS A 22 10.06 0.61 -6.08
N LEU A 23 9.26 0.79 -5.02
CA LEU A 23 9.36 1.98 -4.18
C LEU A 23 10.77 2.12 -3.61
N VAL A 24 11.21 3.35 -3.35
CA VAL A 24 12.36 3.54 -2.46
C VAL A 24 11.90 3.35 -1.00
N PRO A 25 12.81 3.07 -0.05
CA PRO A 25 12.44 2.83 1.34
C PRO A 25 11.56 3.94 1.95
N GLU A 26 11.89 5.21 1.69
CA GLU A 26 11.17 6.37 2.20
C GLU A 26 9.72 6.44 1.71
N GLN A 27 9.48 6.12 0.43
CA GLN A 27 8.14 6.06 -0.14
C GLN A 27 7.31 4.94 0.47
N LEU A 28 7.93 3.79 0.78
CA LEU A 28 7.24 2.71 1.48
C LEU A 28 6.87 3.12 2.92
N GLU A 29 7.74 3.84 3.62
CA GLU A 29 7.40 4.37 4.95
C GLU A 29 6.24 5.36 4.89
N GLN A 30 6.26 6.30 3.94
CA GLN A 30 5.17 7.24 3.72
C GLN A 30 3.85 6.50 3.45
N LEU A 31 3.88 5.45 2.63
CA LEU A 31 2.71 4.63 2.35
C LEU A 31 2.17 3.96 3.61
N ILE A 32 3.03 3.37 4.43
CA ILE A 32 2.64 2.73 5.69
C ILE A 32 2.00 3.78 6.63
N LEU A 33 2.56 4.99 6.71
CA LEU A 33 2.03 6.07 7.54
C LEU A 33 0.65 6.55 7.06
N ILE A 34 0.45 6.75 5.75
CA ILE A 34 -0.83 7.16 5.17
C ILE A 34 -1.91 6.10 5.40
N LEU A 35 -1.56 4.83 5.18
CA LEU A 35 -2.48 3.72 5.37
C LEU A 35 -2.82 3.46 6.84
N ASN A 36 -1.90 3.83 7.74
CA ASN A 36 -2.02 3.68 9.19
C ASN A 36 -2.58 2.31 9.63
N PRO A 37 -1.89 1.20 9.27
CA PRO A 37 -2.31 -0.13 9.67
C PRO A 37 -2.18 -0.31 11.20
N PRO A 38 -2.93 -1.25 11.81
CA PRO A 38 -2.76 -1.57 13.22
C PRO A 38 -1.31 -1.96 13.57
N ALA A 39 -0.90 -1.63 14.80
CA ALA A 39 0.45 -1.94 15.27
C ALA A 39 0.76 -3.44 15.17
N GLY A 40 1.98 -3.76 14.73
CA GLY A 40 2.44 -5.15 14.59
C GLY A 40 2.02 -5.86 13.31
N ILE A 41 1.17 -5.26 12.47
CA ILE A 41 0.77 -5.85 11.19
C ILE A 41 1.90 -5.76 10.15
N ILE A 42 2.52 -4.59 10.03
CA ILE A 42 3.69 -4.40 9.18
C ILE A 42 4.93 -4.58 10.05
N PRO A 43 5.83 -5.53 9.73
CA PRO A 43 7.01 -5.74 10.54
C PRO A 43 7.91 -4.50 10.49
N PRO A 44 8.48 -4.10 11.64
CA PRO A 44 9.43 -2.99 11.68
C PRO A 44 10.77 -3.40 11.06
N LEU A 45 11.68 -2.43 10.91
CA LEU A 45 13.09 -2.71 10.62
C LEU A 45 13.67 -3.66 11.69
N PRO A 46 14.57 -4.58 11.33
CA PRO A 46 15.30 -4.69 10.06
C PRO A 46 14.63 -5.60 9.00
N ALA A 47 13.31 -5.82 9.05
CA ALA A 47 12.62 -6.61 8.03
C ALA A 47 12.85 -6.04 6.62
N SER A 48 13.03 -6.94 5.64
CA SER A 48 13.31 -6.52 4.26
C SER A 48 12.16 -5.71 3.65
N GLN A 49 12.47 -4.82 2.72
CA GLN A 49 11.46 -4.04 2.02
C GLN A 49 10.41 -4.92 1.31
N GLY A 50 10.84 -6.01 0.67
CA GLY A 50 9.92 -6.95 0.03
C GLY A 50 8.98 -7.63 1.03
N THR A 51 9.48 -8.00 2.21
CA THR A 51 8.65 -8.55 3.30
C THR A 51 7.60 -7.54 3.75
N ARG A 52 8.00 -6.27 3.92
CA ARG A 52 7.11 -5.21 4.41
C ARG A 52 6.06 -4.83 3.36
N ALA A 53 6.44 -4.70 2.09
CA ALA A 53 5.51 -4.48 0.99
C ALA A 53 4.50 -5.64 0.85
N SER A 54 4.94 -6.89 0.99
CA SER A 54 4.05 -8.06 1.00
C SER A 54 3.07 -8.03 2.19
N ALA A 55 3.52 -7.57 3.37
CA ALA A 55 2.67 -7.40 4.54
C ALA A 55 1.58 -6.34 4.33
N VAL A 56 1.88 -5.24 3.62
CA VAL A 56 0.88 -4.22 3.25
C VAL A 56 -0.22 -4.82 2.39
N VAL A 57 0.15 -5.59 1.36
CA VAL A 57 -0.82 -6.26 0.47
C VAL A 57 -1.65 -7.26 1.25
N SER A 58 -1.01 -8.10 2.06
CA SER A 58 -1.67 -9.14 2.84
C SER A 58 -2.66 -8.55 3.86
N TRP A 59 -2.28 -7.44 4.51
CA TRP A 59 -3.18 -6.71 5.40
C TRP A 59 -4.34 -6.10 4.65
N ALA A 60 -4.10 -5.44 3.52
CA ALA A 60 -5.15 -4.81 2.72
C ALA A 60 -6.19 -5.82 2.22
N GLU A 61 -5.78 -7.06 1.94
CA GLU A 61 -6.67 -8.16 1.54
C GLU A 61 -7.35 -8.88 2.73
N SER A 62 -6.94 -8.58 3.96
CA SER A 62 -7.51 -9.20 5.16
C SER A 62 -8.89 -8.61 5.52
N PRO A 63 -9.71 -9.32 6.32
CA PRO A 63 -11.00 -8.80 6.77
C PRO A 63 -10.92 -7.51 7.59
N SER A 64 -9.79 -7.25 8.26
CA SER A 64 -9.52 -6.01 9.00
C SER A 64 -8.72 -5.00 8.17
N GLY A 65 -8.45 -5.33 6.92
CA GLY A 65 -7.80 -4.48 5.93
C GLY A 65 -8.73 -3.43 5.35
N ARG A 66 -8.14 -2.51 4.58
CA ARG A 66 -8.86 -1.45 3.90
C ARG A 66 -9.07 -1.68 2.39
N GLY A 67 -8.65 -2.83 1.88
CA GLY A 67 -8.74 -3.19 0.46
C GLY A 67 -7.58 -2.64 -0.38
N LEU A 68 -7.32 -3.30 -1.51
CA LEU A 68 -6.25 -2.93 -2.45
C LEU A 68 -6.49 -1.58 -3.15
N LEU A 69 -7.76 -1.14 -3.24
CA LEU A 69 -8.09 0.15 -3.84
C LEU A 69 -7.49 1.31 -3.04
N GLN A 70 -7.61 1.30 -1.71
CA GLN A 70 -7.01 2.34 -0.87
C GLN A 70 -5.48 2.30 -0.88
N VAL A 71 -4.87 1.11 -1.03
CA VAL A 71 -3.42 1.00 -1.21
C VAL A 71 -3.01 1.66 -2.52
N GLN A 72 -3.78 1.46 -3.59
CA GLN A 72 -3.54 2.11 -4.88
C GLN A 72 -3.70 3.64 -4.80
N GLU A 73 -4.77 4.15 -4.19
CA GLU A 73 -5.00 5.60 -4.03
C GLU A 73 -3.87 6.26 -3.21
N ALA A 74 -3.46 5.65 -2.10
CA ALA A 74 -2.35 6.15 -1.29
C ALA A 74 -1.02 6.11 -2.05
N LEU A 75 -0.81 5.08 -2.88
CA LEU A 75 0.37 4.96 -3.72
C LEU A 75 0.41 6.03 -4.83
N GLU A 76 -0.73 6.34 -5.45
CA GLU A 76 -0.86 7.40 -6.45
C GLU A 76 -0.48 8.76 -5.83
N ILE A 77 -0.97 9.07 -4.63
CA ILE A 77 -0.58 10.29 -3.89
C ILE A 77 0.95 10.37 -3.73
N ILE A 78 1.61 9.29 -3.30
CA ILE A 78 3.07 9.29 -3.06
C ILE A 78 3.86 9.46 -4.35
N LEU A 79 3.37 8.90 -5.45
CA LEU A 79 4.03 8.98 -6.75
C LEU A 79 3.77 10.30 -7.48
N GLU A 80 2.65 10.97 -7.17
CA GLU A 80 2.29 12.29 -7.72
C GLU A 80 2.89 13.46 -6.93
N ILE A 81 3.42 13.25 -5.71
CA ILE A 81 4.13 14.31 -4.98
C ILE A 81 5.40 14.69 -5.76
N ASN A 82 5.27 15.72 -6.59
CA ASN A 82 6.35 16.61 -6.98
C ASN A 82 6.47 17.67 -5.89
N PHE A 83 7.65 17.82 -5.30
CA PHE A 83 7.93 18.81 -4.25
C PHE A 83 7.88 20.27 -4.74
N GLU A 84 7.53 20.50 -6.01
CA GLU A 84 7.34 21.82 -6.62
C GLU A 84 5.92 22.38 -6.42
N ASP A 85 4.96 21.58 -5.94
CA ASP A 85 3.56 22.00 -5.74
C ASP A 85 3.23 22.45 -4.30
N LEU A 86 4.25 22.63 -3.45
CA LEU A 86 4.10 23.13 -2.07
C LEU A 86 4.69 24.55 -1.95
N GLU A 87 3.99 25.54 -2.52
CA GLU A 87 4.15 26.98 -2.23
C GLU A 87 2.89 27.57 -1.59
#